data_AF-K8X665-F1
#
_entry.id   AF-K8X665-F1
#
_cell.length_a   1.000
_cell.length_b   1.000
_cell.length_c   1.000
_cell.angle_alpha   90.00
_cell.angle_beta   90.00
_cell.angle_gamma   90.00
#
_symmetry.space_group_name_H-M   'P 1'
#
loop_
_entity.id
_entity.type
_entity.pdbx_description
1 polymer ?
#
loop_
_entity_poly.entity_id
_entity_poly.type
_entity_poly.pdbx_seq_one_letter_code
_entity_poly.pdbx_strand_id
1 'polypeptide(L)'
;MTTATATLPNLTAGTWAIDTVHSTVGFSVRHLMVSKVRGTFNDFTGAITVAEDGTAAVTAEIQVASIDTKNSDRDAHIKSADFFDAEQYPTATFTSAAVRAKGDGYVVEGEFTLHGVTRPVELVLEFNGVNPGMGNGPVAGFEATTVLNRKDFGI
;
A
#
# COMPACT_ATOMS: atom_id res chain seq x y z
N MET A 1 26.83 -12.35 1.66
CA MET A 1 26.51 -11.67 0.39
C MET A 1 26.18 -10.23 0.73
N THR A 2 26.86 -9.27 0.10
CA THR A 2 26.68 -7.85 0.38
C THR A 2 25.39 -7.40 -0.30
N THR A 3 24.35 -7.10 0.48
CA THR A 3 23.13 -6.47 -0.05
C THR A 3 23.52 -5.09 -0.56
N ALA A 4 23.45 -4.88 -1.87
CA ALA A 4 23.63 -3.55 -2.43
C ALA A 4 22.45 -2.67 -1.97
N THR A 5 22.73 -1.60 -1.23
CA THR A 5 21.75 -0.58 -0.91
C THR A 5 21.33 0.09 -2.22
N ALA A 6 20.08 -0.13 -2.61
CA ALA A 6 19.55 0.42 -3.85
C ALA A 6 19.28 1.92 -3.64
N THR A 7 20.03 2.78 -4.30
CA THR A 7 19.88 4.24 -4.18
C THR A 7 18.86 4.73 -5.21
N LEU A 8 17.72 5.25 -4.75
CA LEU A 8 16.69 5.84 -5.60
C LEU A 8 17.15 7.24 -6.06
N PRO A 9 17.29 7.49 -7.38
CA PRO A 9 17.76 8.78 -7.87
C PRO A 9 16.91 9.95 -7.38
N ASN A 10 17.55 10.98 -6.83
CA ASN A 10 16.93 12.22 -6.34
C ASN A 10 15.93 12.07 -5.19
N LEU A 11 15.77 10.87 -4.61
CA LEU A 11 15.01 10.70 -3.38
C LEU A 11 15.91 11.07 -2.19
N THR A 12 15.66 12.24 -1.59
CA THR A 12 16.46 12.76 -0.49
C THR A 12 16.01 12.20 0.86
N ALA A 13 16.92 12.25 1.85
CA ALA A 13 16.58 12.00 3.24
C ALA A 13 15.43 12.88 3.72
N GLY A 14 14.64 12.36 4.66
CA GLY A 14 13.44 13.00 5.21
C GLY A 14 12.19 12.13 5.11
N THR A 15 11.05 12.73 5.40
CA THR A 15 9.74 12.07 5.37
C THR A 15 8.94 12.54 4.16
N TRP A 16 8.54 11.58 3.34
CA TRP A 16 7.67 11.75 2.17
C TRP A 16 6.29 11.22 2.54
N ALA A 17 5.40 12.11 2.97
CA ALA A 17 4.02 11.75 3.29
C ALA A 17 3.21 11.50 2.00
N ILE A 18 2.29 10.55 2.06
CA ILE A 18 1.33 10.31 0.96
C ILE A 18 0.50 11.56 0.71
N ASP A 19 0.44 11.97 -0.55
CA ASP A 19 -0.56 12.91 -1.05
C ASP A 19 -1.82 12.13 -1.45
N THR A 20 -2.88 12.22 -0.65
CA THR A 20 -4.12 11.46 -0.86
C THR A 20 -4.89 11.90 -2.10
N VAL A 21 -4.65 13.11 -2.62
CA VAL A 21 -5.32 13.62 -3.84
C VAL A 21 -4.76 12.97 -5.10
N HIS A 22 -3.47 12.63 -5.09
CA HIS A 22 -2.77 12.06 -6.25
C HIS A 22 -2.36 10.59 -6.05
N SER A 23 -2.92 9.94 -5.02
CA SER A 23 -2.65 8.53 -4.71
C SER A 23 -3.93 7.71 -4.80
N THR A 24 -3.80 6.40 -5.00
CA THR A 24 -4.94 5.48 -5.02
C THR A 24 -4.54 4.15 -4.41
N VAL A 25 -5.35 3.67 -3.45
CA VAL A 25 -5.30 2.28 -2.99
C VAL A 25 -6.42 1.51 -3.69
N GLY A 26 -6.06 0.82 -4.77
CA GLY A 26 -7.00 0.06 -5.61
C GLY A 26 -6.86 -1.44 -5.45
N PHE A 27 -7.96 -2.17 -5.62
CA PHE A 27 -7.94 -3.63 -5.69
C PHE A 27 -8.81 -4.15 -6.83
N SER A 28 -8.56 -5.41 -7.21
CA SER A 28 -9.48 -6.14 -8.08
C SER A 28 -9.57 -7.61 -7.70
N VAL A 29 -10.79 -8.16 -7.75
CA VAL A 29 -11.07 -9.57 -7.45
C VAL A 29 -11.85 -10.17 -8.61
N ARG A 30 -11.48 -11.40 -9.00
CA ARG A 30 -12.24 -12.16 -10.00
C ARG A 30 -13.54 -12.67 -9.40
N HIS A 31 -14.64 -12.46 -10.11
CA HIS A 31 -15.96 -12.95 -9.76
C HIS A 31 -16.39 -14.03 -10.77
N LEU A 32 -16.65 -15.23 -10.26
CA LEU A 32 -17.02 -16.44 -11.04
C LEU A 32 -16.09 -16.71 -12.24
N MET A 33 -14.80 -16.33 -12.15
CA MET A 33 -13.78 -16.44 -13.21
C MET A 33 -14.05 -15.65 -14.50
N VAL A 34 -15.21 -15.01 -14.65
CA VAL A 34 -15.66 -14.34 -15.89
C VAL A 34 -15.52 -12.81 -15.81
N SER A 35 -15.70 -12.20 -14.63
CA SER A 35 -15.63 -10.75 -14.48
C SER A 35 -14.67 -10.32 -13.36
N LYS A 36 -14.31 -9.03 -13.34
CA LYS A 36 -13.52 -8.43 -12.27
C LYS A 36 -14.36 -7.39 -11.55
N VAL A 37 -14.54 -7.56 -10.24
CA VAL A 37 -14.95 -6.47 -9.35
C VAL A 37 -13.71 -5.63 -9.07
N ARG A 38 -13.83 -4.32 -9.19
CA ARG A 38 -12.81 -3.36 -8.82
C ARG A 38 -13.33 -2.48 -7.70
N GLY A 39 -12.45 -2.08 -6.80
CA GLY A 39 -12.78 -1.12 -5.77
C GLY A 39 -11.55 -0.34 -5.34
N THR A 40 -11.80 0.70 -4.57
CA THR A 40 -10.78 1.55 -3.94
C THR A 40 -11.04 1.65 -2.45
N PHE A 41 -10.02 2.05 -1.71
CA PHE A 41 -10.18 2.62 -0.38
C PHE A 41 -9.89 4.12 -0.48
N ASN A 42 -10.84 4.93 -0.05
CA ASN A 42 -10.82 6.38 -0.26
C ASN A 42 -10.24 7.15 0.94
N ASP A 43 -9.99 6.47 2.06
CA ASP A 43 -9.37 7.04 3.26
C ASP A 43 -8.17 6.19 3.68
N PHE A 44 -6.99 6.77 3.51
CA PHE A 44 -5.71 6.15 3.80
C PHE A 44 -4.65 7.21 4.08
N THR A 45 -3.63 6.82 4.83
CA THR A 45 -2.43 7.62 5.10
C THR A 45 -1.19 6.75 4.99
N GLY A 46 -0.03 7.38 4.95
CA GLY A 46 1.24 6.68 4.95
C GLY A 46 2.41 7.60 4.69
N ALA A 47 3.60 7.07 4.86
CA ALA A 47 4.83 7.80 4.59
C ALA A 47 5.98 6.87 4.21
N ILE A 48 6.92 7.43 3.44
CA ILE A 48 8.25 6.87 3.23
C ILE A 48 9.23 7.74 4.01
N THR A 49 9.95 7.15 4.97
CA THR A 49 11.03 7.82 5.68
C THR A 49 12.35 7.33 5.13
N VAL A 50 13.18 8.25 4.66
CA VAL A 50 14.53 7.98 4.15
C VAL A 50 15.54 8.56 5.14
N ALA A 51 16.39 7.71 5.71
CA ALA A 51 17.47 8.13 6.59
C ALA A 51 18.63 8.76 5.79
N GLU A 52 19.54 9.47 6.48
CA GLU A 52 20.71 10.11 5.88
C GLU A 52 21.64 9.11 5.16
N ASP A 53 21.66 7.85 5.58
CA ASP A 53 22.42 6.77 4.94
C ASP A 53 21.69 6.13 3.73
N GLY A 54 20.50 6.66 3.39
CA GLY A 54 19.65 6.17 2.31
C GLY A 54 18.72 5.01 2.69
N THR A 55 18.75 4.53 3.94
CA THR A 55 17.83 3.49 4.40
C THR A 55 16.39 3.98 4.36
N ALA A 56 15.50 3.23 3.69
CA ALA A 56 14.09 3.58 3.56
C ALA A 56 13.19 2.70 4.44
N ALA A 57 12.20 3.32 5.08
CA ALA A 57 11.11 2.66 5.80
C ALA A 57 9.77 3.17 5.28
N VAL A 58 8.78 2.29 5.16
CA VAL A 58 7.44 2.58 4.63
C VAL A 58 6.39 2.18 5.65
N THR A 59 5.44 3.07 5.91
CA THR A 59 4.23 2.78 6.67
C THR A 59 3.00 3.22 5.90
N ALA A 60 1.90 2.47 6.04
CA ALA A 60 0.60 2.86 5.53
C ALA A 60 -0.52 2.39 6.45
N GLU A 61 -1.60 3.16 6.51
CA GLU A 61 -2.84 2.83 7.20
C GLU A 61 -4.02 3.09 6.27
N ILE A 62 -4.95 2.15 6.20
CA ILE A 62 -6.14 2.21 5.36
C ILE A 62 -7.35 2.06 6.27
N GLN A 63 -8.30 3.00 6.20
CA GLN A 63 -9.60 2.83 6.88
C GLN A 63 -10.46 1.89 6.03
N VAL A 64 -10.71 0.67 6.51
CA VAL A 64 -11.39 -0.36 5.69
C VAL A 64 -12.85 0.01 5.37
N ALA A 65 -13.47 0.83 6.24
CA ALA A 65 -14.80 1.37 6.03
C ALA A 65 -14.91 2.34 4.84
N SER A 66 -13.78 2.83 4.32
CA SER A 66 -13.71 3.71 3.15
C SER A 66 -13.77 2.98 1.80
N ILE A 67 -14.02 1.67 1.82
CA ILE A 67 -14.20 0.87 0.61
C ILE A 67 -15.30 1.43 -0.28
N ASP A 68 -15.00 1.53 -1.57
CA ASP A 68 -15.92 1.90 -2.62
C ASP A 68 -15.77 0.94 -3.81
N THR A 69 -16.81 0.16 -4.08
CA THR A 69 -16.88 -0.70 -5.27
C THR A 69 -17.90 -0.18 -6.29
N LYS A 70 -18.39 1.05 -6.11
CA LYS A 70 -19.49 1.67 -6.85
C LYS A 70 -20.83 0.94 -6.70
N ASN A 71 -21.02 0.24 -5.59
CA ASN A 71 -22.26 -0.45 -5.25
C ASN A 71 -22.44 -0.43 -3.73
N SER A 72 -23.35 0.41 -3.24
CA SER A 72 -23.56 0.65 -1.82
C SER A 72 -23.94 -0.61 -1.03
N ASP A 73 -24.75 -1.49 -1.62
CA ASP A 73 -25.20 -2.72 -0.94
C ASP A 73 -24.03 -3.71 -0.77
N ARG A 74 -23.20 -3.85 -1.81
CA ARG A 74 -21.97 -4.64 -1.74
C ARG A 74 -20.98 -4.03 -0.75
N ASP A 75 -20.81 -2.71 -0.76
CA ASP A 75 -19.91 -2.03 0.16
C ASP A 75 -20.37 -2.20 1.61
N ALA A 76 -21.68 -2.11 1.87
CA ALA A 76 -22.27 -2.39 3.18
C ALA A 76 -22.00 -3.84 3.64
N HIS A 77 -22.15 -4.81 2.74
CA HIS A 77 -21.87 -6.21 3.03
C HIS A 77 -20.38 -6.47 3.28
N ILE A 78 -19.47 -5.91 2.48
CA ILE A 78 -18.02 -6.10 2.66
C ILE A 78 -17.53 -5.49 3.99
N LYS A 79 -18.21 -4.45 4.50
CA LYS A 79 -17.90 -3.85 5.80
C LYS A 79 -18.41 -4.66 7.00
N SER A 80 -19.34 -5.60 6.81
CA SER A 80 -19.92 -6.39 7.89
C SER A 80 -18.93 -7.42 8.46
N ALA A 81 -19.32 -8.05 9.58
CA ALA A 81 -18.60 -9.15 10.21
C ALA A 81 -18.42 -10.40 9.31
N ASP A 82 -19.11 -10.47 8.17
CA ASP A 82 -18.91 -11.55 7.20
C ASP A 82 -17.63 -11.36 6.36
N PHE A 83 -17.04 -10.16 6.38
CA PHE A 83 -15.85 -9.80 5.61
C PHE A 83 -14.83 -9.01 6.42
N PHE A 84 -14.82 -7.67 6.32
CA PHE A 84 -13.78 -6.86 6.98
C PHE A 84 -14.05 -6.60 8.45
N ASP A 85 -15.29 -6.80 8.92
CA ASP A 85 -15.73 -6.47 10.27
C ASP A 85 -15.20 -5.10 10.70
N ALA A 86 -15.59 -4.07 9.94
CA ALA A 86 -15.00 -2.74 10.03
C ALA A 86 -15.24 -2.05 11.39
N GLU A 87 -16.22 -2.52 12.16
CA GLU A 87 -16.46 -2.05 13.53
C GLU A 87 -15.40 -2.57 14.50
N GLN A 88 -15.01 -3.85 14.38
CA GLN A 88 -13.99 -4.45 15.24
C GLN A 88 -12.56 -4.20 14.74
N TYR A 89 -12.35 -4.17 13.43
CA TYR A 89 -11.05 -4.00 12.78
C TYR A 89 -11.11 -2.82 11.78
N PRO A 90 -11.13 -1.57 12.26
CA PRO A 90 -11.36 -0.39 11.42
C PRO A 90 -10.22 -0.11 10.44
N THR A 91 -9.02 -0.60 10.73
CA THR A 91 -7.82 -0.30 9.95
C THR A 91 -7.14 -1.55 9.41
N ALA A 92 -6.60 -1.43 8.19
CA ALA A 92 -5.55 -2.29 7.68
C ALA A 92 -4.23 -1.51 7.68
N THR A 93 -3.13 -2.14 8.09
CA THR A 93 -1.83 -1.46 8.23
C THR A 93 -0.72 -2.20 7.51
N PHE A 94 0.26 -1.46 7.00
CA PHE A 94 1.48 -2.00 6.42
C PHE A 94 2.69 -1.36 7.08
N THR A 95 3.70 -2.15 7.41
CA THR A 95 5.02 -1.67 7.87
C THR A 95 6.12 -2.46 7.18
N SER A 96 7.01 -1.77 6.47
CA SER A 96 8.13 -2.42 5.79
C SER A 96 9.14 -3.00 6.78
N ALA A 97 9.64 -4.19 6.47
CA ALA A 97 10.80 -4.80 7.10
C ALA A 97 12.08 -4.59 6.27
N ALA A 98 11.97 -4.55 4.94
CA ALA A 98 13.11 -4.36 4.04
C ALA A 98 12.69 -3.79 2.69
N VAL A 99 13.60 -3.04 2.05
CA VAL A 99 13.50 -2.64 0.64
C VAL A 99 14.69 -3.21 -0.10
N ARG A 100 14.46 -3.90 -1.23
CA ARG A 100 15.51 -4.55 -2.02
C ARG A 100 15.36 -4.19 -3.50
N ALA A 101 16.49 -4.01 -4.19
CA ALA A 101 16.47 -3.97 -5.66
C ALA A 101 16.13 -5.35 -6.24
N LYS A 102 15.33 -5.37 -7.31
CA LYS A 102 14.99 -6.58 -8.07
C LYS A 102 14.86 -6.23 -9.56
N GLY A 103 15.89 -6.56 -10.34
CA GLY A 103 15.97 -6.15 -11.74
C GLY A 103 15.99 -4.63 -11.85
N ASP A 104 15.11 -4.07 -12.68
CA ASP A 104 14.95 -2.62 -12.87
C ASP A 104 14.01 -1.97 -11.84
N GLY A 105 13.42 -2.77 -10.94
CA GLY A 105 12.49 -2.31 -9.91
C GLY A 105 12.94 -2.66 -8.50
N TYR A 106 11.99 -2.59 -7.57
CA TYR A 106 12.21 -2.82 -6.15
C TYR A 106 11.18 -3.80 -5.60
N VAL A 107 11.52 -4.45 -4.49
CA VAL A 107 10.58 -5.19 -3.66
C VAL A 107 10.61 -4.60 -2.27
N VAL A 108 9.43 -4.27 -1.76
CA VAL A 108 9.23 -3.87 -0.36
C VAL A 108 8.62 -5.05 0.37
N GLU A 109 9.39 -5.62 1.27
CA GLU A 109 8.92 -6.67 2.18
C GLU A 109 8.40 -6.01 3.44
N GLY A 110 7.27 -6.46 3.95
CA GLY A 110 6.70 -5.90 5.16
C GLY A 110 5.59 -6.75 5.75
N GLU A 111 5.20 -6.36 6.95
CA GLU A 111 4.06 -6.94 7.64
C GLU A 111 2.80 -6.18 7.25
N PHE A 112 1.80 -6.91 6.74
CA PHE A 112 0.48 -6.39 6.46
C PHE A 112 -0.51 -6.96 7.47
N THR A 113 -1.24 -6.09 8.15
CA THR A 113 -2.30 -6.46 9.09
C THR A 113 -3.65 -6.11 8.49
N LEU A 114 -4.55 -7.10 8.43
CA LEU A 114 -5.93 -6.94 8.00
C LEU A 114 -6.81 -7.88 8.83
N HIS A 115 -7.95 -7.38 9.31
CA HIS A 115 -8.90 -8.15 10.12
C HIS A 115 -8.24 -8.81 11.35
N GLY A 116 -7.35 -8.06 12.01
CA GLY A 116 -6.60 -8.51 13.20
C GLY A 116 -5.50 -9.54 12.94
N VAL A 117 -5.29 -9.97 11.70
CA VAL A 117 -4.25 -10.96 11.35
C VAL A 117 -3.10 -10.28 10.62
N THR A 118 -1.88 -10.49 11.11
CA THR A 118 -0.65 -9.99 10.49
C THR A 118 0.02 -11.08 9.65
N ARG A 119 0.40 -10.74 8.42
CA ARG A 119 1.12 -11.62 7.49
C ARG A 119 2.26 -10.87 6.80
N PRO A 120 3.40 -11.54 6.54
CA PRO A 120 4.41 -10.97 5.68
C PRO A 120 3.89 -10.94 4.23
N VAL A 121 4.10 -9.82 3.56
CA VAL A 121 3.78 -9.62 2.14
C VAL A 121 4.93 -8.95 1.42
N GLU A 122 5.00 -9.18 0.11
CA GLU A 122 5.94 -8.51 -0.79
C GLU A 122 5.15 -7.57 -1.71
N LEU A 123 5.55 -6.30 -1.76
CA LEU A 123 5.08 -5.34 -2.75
C LEU A 123 6.13 -5.22 -3.86
N VAL A 124 5.74 -5.51 -5.10
CA VAL A 124 6.56 -5.19 -6.27
C VAL A 124 6.39 -3.70 -6.55
N LEU A 125 7.49 -2.95 -6.43
CA LEU A 125 7.53 -1.50 -6.45
C LEU A 125 8.27 -1.02 -7.71
N GLU A 126 7.62 -0.13 -8.45
CA GLU A 126 8.20 0.70 -9.49
C GLU A 126 8.38 2.12 -8.96
N PHE A 127 9.56 2.70 -9.20
CA PHE A 127 9.86 4.09 -8.87
C PHE A 127 9.78 4.95 -10.12
N ASN A 128 8.83 5.88 -10.15
CA ASN A 128 8.53 6.71 -11.31
C ASN A 128 9.35 8.02 -11.34
N GLY A 129 10.17 8.26 -10.31
CA GLY A 129 11.07 9.41 -10.21
C GLY A 129 10.62 10.49 -9.22
N VAL A 130 11.45 11.53 -9.11
CA VAL A 130 11.20 12.73 -8.30
C VAL A 130 11.01 13.94 -9.21
N ASN A 131 10.04 14.78 -8.88
CA ASN A 131 9.79 16.07 -9.53
C ASN A 131 9.95 17.20 -8.50
N PRO A 132 10.53 18.38 -8.85
CA PRO A 132 10.63 19.52 -7.93
C PRO A 132 9.30 20.07 -7.40
N GLY A 133 8.17 19.66 -8.00
CA GLY A 133 6.83 20.11 -7.64
C GLY A 133 6.50 21.50 -8.17
N MET A 134 5.31 22.00 -7.82
CA MET A 134 4.81 23.33 -8.20
C MET A 134 4.93 24.36 -7.07
N GLY A 135 5.92 24.22 -6.19
CA GLY A 135 6.22 25.18 -5.12
C GLY A 135 5.98 24.71 -3.68
N ASN A 136 5.40 23.52 -3.48
CA ASN A 136 5.17 22.93 -2.14
C ASN A 136 6.29 21.95 -1.71
N GLY A 137 7.44 22.00 -2.39
CA GLY A 137 8.52 21.03 -2.25
C GLY A 137 8.45 19.90 -3.30
N PRO A 138 9.48 19.05 -3.33
CA PRO A 138 9.56 17.95 -4.29
C PRO A 138 8.50 16.87 -4.02
N VAL A 139 8.13 16.15 -5.06
CA VAL A 139 7.22 15.00 -5.03
C VAL A 139 7.90 13.77 -5.64
N ALA A 140 7.60 12.59 -5.12
CA ALA A 140 8.12 11.33 -5.62
C ALA A 140 6.98 10.38 -6.00
N GLY A 141 7.06 9.76 -7.17
CA GLY A 141 6.03 8.87 -7.71
C GLY A 141 6.41 7.41 -7.57
N PHE A 142 5.45 6.58 -7.16
CA PHE A 142 5.63 5.14 -6.97
C PHE A 142 4.41 4.37 -7.46
N GLU A 143 4.61 3.16 -7.98
CA GLU A 143 3.54 2.18 -8.19
C GLU A 143 3.91 0.88 -7.47
N ALA A 144 3.00 0.36 -6.64
CA ALA A 144 3.25 -0.84 -5.85
C ALA A 144 2.10 -1.85 -6.03
N THR A 145 2.43 -3.11 -6.27
CA THR A 145 1.42 -4.17 -6.45
C THR A 145 1.74 -5.42 -5.63
N THR A 146 0.69 -6.10 -5.17
CA THR A 146 0.78 -7.41 -4.54
C THR A 146 -0.50 -8.21 -4.78
N VAL A 147 -0.48 -9.50 -4.47
CA VAL A 147 -1.65 -10.38 -4.55
C VAL A 147 -1.85 -11.00 -3.17
N LEU A 148 -3.03 -10.75 -2.59
CA LEU A 148 -3.40 -11.29 -1.28
C LEU A 148 -4.42 -12.41 -1.43
N ASN A 149 -4.30 -13.43 -0.59
CA ASN A 149 -5.37 -14.39 -0.35
C ASN A 149 -6.11 -14.00 0.92
N ARG A 150 -7.37 -13.57 0.77
CA ARG A 150 -8.18 -13.07 1.89
C ARG A 150 -8.38 -14.10 3.01
N LYS A 151 -8.32 -15.41 2.69
CA LYS A 151 -8.41 -16.49 3.69
C LYS A 151 -7.26 -16.49 4.68
N ASP A 152 -6.10 -15.96 4.29
CA ASP A 152 -4.94 -15.87 5.17
C ASP A 152 -5.16 -14.87 6.32
N PHE A 153 -6.17 -14.01 6.16
CA PHE A 153 -6.64 -12.98 7.11
C PHE A 153 -8.01 -13.32 7.73
N GLY A 154 -8.54 -14.52 7.50
CA GLY A 154 -9.83 -14.95 8.06
C GLY A 154 -11.08 -14.41 7.33
N ILE A 155 -10.92 -14.01 6.07
CA ILE A 155 -11.98 -13.45 5.18
C ILE A 155 -12.28 -14.40 4.01
#